data_AF-A0A8H4L2P6-F1
#
_entry.id   AF-A0A8H4L2P6-F1
#
_cell.length_a   1.000
_cell.length_b   1.000
_cell.length_c   1.000
_cell.angle_alpha   90.00
_cell.angle_beta   90.00
_cell.angle_gamma   90.00
#
_symmetry.space_group_name_H-M   'P 1'
#
loop_
_entity.id
_entity.type
_entity.pdbx_description
1 polymer ?
#
loop_
_entity_poly.entity_id
_entity_poly.type
_entity_poly.pdbx_seq_one_letter_code
_entity_poly.pdbx_strand_id
1 'polypeptide(L)'
;MRRVFWSIYMVDKNISLLQGRPSYLQDSEVDTWHLRISPDPAVKPWDELLIIGIKLAKLQGQVYDQLYSATARHTPLAQKAKVIDQLSANLRSWHTELGEIDSSHLKHPQVFELSKKSWDVMYSSTMTLILIKASTTDEEGGISPACLQAARAGLQSHLACFSSYKTADSPGLVSEGEYASWVLHQSSLSPFIAVFLHTIAANSIEDLGLLDDVVTVLERVSGVSNACQDLFKVCSTFARLGRALVEARLSSSGSHNQAEDALQLLNDPNPASQFGLETFEGLFGAGMLEQLTNHEAYSFSAMMDTWANDGADALDEV
;
A
#
# COMPACT_ATOMS: atom_id res chain seq x y z
N MET A 1 18.12 26.67 0.31
CA MET A 1 18.09 25.93 -0.96
C MET A 1 18.32 24.42 -0.80
N ARG A 2 19.38 23.93 -0.11
CA ARG A 2 19.63 22.47 0.01
C ARG A 2 18.50 21.63 0.63
N ARG A 3 17.91 22.06 1.75
CA ARG A 3 16.78 21.34 2.38
C ARG A 3 15.58 21.23 1.43
N VAL A 4 15.23 22.32 0.74
CA VAL A 4 14.14 22.35 -0.22
C VAL A 4 14.39 21.39 -1.38
N PHE A 5 15.60 21.38 -1.95
CA PHE A 5 15.98 20.42 -2.99
C PHE A 5 15.76 18.98 -2.52
N TRP A 6 16.29 18.62 -1.35
CA TRP A 6 16.15 17.26 -0.82
C TRP A 6 14.70 16.90 -0.47
N SER A 7 13.88 17.84 -0.02
CA SER A 7 12.44 17.61 0.15
C SER A 7 11.74 17.31 -1.18
N ILE A 8 12.03 18.08 -2.24
CA ILE A 8 11.47 17.82 -3.58
C ILE A 8 11.97 16.48 -4.11
N TYR A 9 13.25 16.16 -3.91
CA TYR A 9 13.83 14.86 -4.27
C TYR A 9 13.10 13.69 -3.61
N MET A 10 12.82 13.77 -2.31
CA MET A 10 12.07 12.72 -1.61
C MET A 10 10.67 12.53 -2.18
N VAL A 11 9.94 13.63 -2.41
CA VAL A 11 8.59 13.59 -2.98
C VAL A 11 8.62 13.04 -4.41
N ASP A 12 9.55 13.49 -5.26
CA ASP A 12 9.68 13.01 -6.64
C ASP A 12 9.91 11.50 -6.69
N LYS A 13 10.83 10.97 -5.87
CA LYS A 13 11.12 9.52 -5.83
C LYS A 13 9.93 8.70 -5.35
N ASN A 14 9.30 9.12 -4.25
CA ASN A 14 8.14 8.42 -3.69
C ASN A 14 6.97 8.41 -4.68
N ILE A 15 6.54 9.57 -5.17
CA ILE A 15 5.40 9.68 -6.09
C ILE A 15 5.68 8.97 -7.43
N SER A 16 6.92 9.00 -7.92
CA SER A 16 7.29 8.28 -9.14
C SER A 16 7.15 6.78 -8.99
N LEU A 17 7.58 6.23 -7.84
CA LEU A 17 7.37 4.82 -7.51
C LEU A 17 5.87 4.49 -7.43
N LEU A 18 5.10 5.29 -6.68
CA LEU A 18 3.65 5.06 -6.53
C LEU A 18 2.93 5.08 -7.88
N GLN A 19 3.24 6.05 -8.75
CA GLN A 19 2.61 6.21 -10.07
C GLN A 19 3.17 5.25 -11.14
N GLY A 20 4.21 4.48 -10.83
CA GLY A 20 4.84 3.57 -11.79
C GLY A 20 5.52 4.30 -12.96
N ARG A 21 6.05 5.51 -12.74
CA ARG A 21 6.75 6.31 -13.76
C ARG A 21 8.20 6.60 -13.34
N PRO A 22 9.11 6.89 -14.29
CA PRO A 22 10.47 7.25 -13.93
C PRO A 22 10.49 8.59 -13.19
N SER A 23 11.39 8.69 -12.21
CA SER A 23 11.66 9.92 -11.48
C SER A 23 12.27 10.98 -12.38
N TYR A 24 11.89 12.25 -12.20
CA TYR A 24 12.51 13.35 -12.94
C TYR A 24 13.92 13.64 -12.42
N LEU A 25 14.13 13.52 -11.11
CA LEU A 25 15.41 13.75 -10.46
C LEU A 25 16.25 12.47 -10.47
N GLN A 26 16.92 12.23 -11.59
CA GLN A 26 17.83 11.10 -11.78
C GLN A 26 19.05 11.21 -10.86
N ASP A 27 19.42 10.12 -10.19
CA ASP A 27 20.50 10.11 -9.19
C ASP A 27 21.85 10.52 -9.78
N SER A 28 22.08 10.24 -11.07
CA SER A 28 23.29 10.62 -11.80
C SER A 28 23.42 12.12 -12.04
N GLU A 29 22.31 12.84 -12.05
CA GLU A 29 22.25 14.29 -12.35
C GLU A 29 22.24 15.14 -11.06
N VAL A 30 22.19 14.51 -9.89
CA VAL A 30 22.17 15.23 -8.61
C VAL A 30 23.59 15.65 -8.19
N ASP A 31 23.89 16.93 -8.36
CA ASP A 31 25.14 17.56 -7.92
C ASP A 31 25.04 18.26 -6.54
N THR A 32 23.87 18.17 -5.91
CA THR A 32 23.59 18.90 -4.67
C THR A 32 24.34 18.29 -3.49
N TRP A 33 25.08 19.14 -2.78
CA TRP A 33 25.80 18.76 -1.57
C TRP A 33 24.90 18.15 -0.49
N HIS A 34 25.44 17.17 0.22
CA HIS A 34 24.79 16.58 1.40
C HIS A 34 24.47 17.62 2.48
N LEU A 35 23.47 17.29 3.29
CA LEU A 35 23.08 18.09 4.44
C LEU A 35 24.18 18.04 5.50
N ARG A 36 24.38 19.18 6.17
CA ARG A 36 25.25 19.27 7.35
C ARG A 36 24.37 19.08 8.58
N ILE A 37 24.75 18.16 9.45
CA ILE A 37 24.08 17.93 10.72
C ILE A 37 24.43 19.08 11.66
N SER A 38 23.42 19.71 12.25
CA SER A 38 23.61 20.71 13.30
C SER A 38 24.26 20.09 14.53
N PRO A 39 25.23 20.75 15.18
CA PRO A 39 25.76 20.31 16.48
C PRO A 39 24.77 20.53 17.63
N ASP A 40 23.71 21.33 17.43
CA ASP A 40 22.66 21.56 18.43
C ASP A 40 21.86 20.27 18.67
N PRO A 41 21.88 19.69 19.88
CA PRO A 41 21.13 18.47 20.21
C PRO A 41 19.62 18.59 19.99
N ALA A 42 19.06 19.81 20.03
CA ALA A 42 17.63 20.03 19.79
C ALA A 42 17.24 20.03 18.30
N VAL A 43 18.22 20.15 17.39
CA VAL A 43 18.02 20.21 15.92
C VAL A 43 18.59 18.98 15.23
N LYS A 44 19.70 18.43 15.75
CA LYS A 44 20.39 17.25 15.22
C LYS A 44 19.44 16.12 14.80
N PRO A 45 18.44 15.69 15.60
CA PRO A 45 17.58 14.57 15.22
C PRO A 45 16.73 14.85 13.97
N TRP A 46 16.35 16.11 13.73
CA TRP A 46 15.62 16.51 12.52
C TRP A 46 16.51 16.46 11.27
N ASP A 47 17.79 16.78 11.42
CA ASP A 47 18.76 16.70 10.32
C ASP A 47 19.07 15.24 9.98
N GLU A 48 19.23 14.40 10.99
CA GLU A 48 19.39 12.94 10.84
C GLU A 48 18.15 12.33 10.18
N LEU A 49 16.95 12.71 10.61
CA LEU A 49 15.71 12.25 10.01
C LEU A 49 15.60 12.63 8.53
N LEU A 50 15.99 13.85 8.16
CA LEU A 50 16.01 14.29 6.76
C LEU A 50 17.04 13.50 5.94
N ILE A 51 18.20 13.18 6.50
CA ILE A 51 19.21 12.33 5.84
C ILE A 51 18.67 10.92 5.63
N ILE A 52 18.02 10.34 6.65
CA ILE A 52 17.36 9.03 6.57
C ILE A 52 16.26 9.06 5.51
N GLY A 53 15.46 10.12 5.43
CA GLY A 53 14.46 10.31 4.37
C GLY A 53 15.05 10.31 2.97
N ILE A 54 16.20 10.97 2.76
CA ILE A 54 16.91 10.95 1.47
C ILE A 54 17.38 9.53 1.11
N LYS A 55 17.84 8.74 2.10
CA LYS A 55 18.19 7.33 1.88
C LYS A 55 16.98 6.51 1.45
N LEU A 56 15.81 6.71 2.07
CA LEU A 56 14.58 6.04 1.64
C LEU A 56 14.22 6.40 0.19
N ALA A 57 14.28 7.68 -0.15
CA ALA A 57 13.97 8.14 -1.50
C ALA A 57 14.89 7.52 -2.56
N LYS A 58 16.19 7.37 -2.26
CA LYS A 58 17.12 6.61 -3.11
C LYS A 58 16.70 5.16 -3.25
N LEU A 59 16.36 4.49 -2.15
CA LEU A 59 15.86 3.11 -2.19
C LEU A 59 14.58 2.99 -3.01
N GLN A 60 13.63 3.92 -2.87
CA GLN A 60 12.39 3.94 -3.67
C GLN A 60 12.68 4.13 -5.18
N GLY A 61 13.65 4.96 -5.54
CA GLY A 61 14.14 5.06 -6.92
C GLY A 61 14.68 3.71 -7.44
N GLN A 62 15.52 3.05 -6.64
CA GLN A 62 16.05 1.72 -6.99
C GLN A 62 14.96 0.65 -7.10
N VAL A 63 13.95 0.68 -6.23
CA VAL A 63 12.77 -0.19 -6.32
C VAL A 63 12.06 0.03 -7.65
N TYR A 64 11.84 1.29 -8.03
CA TYR A 64 11.24 1.59 -9.32
C TYR A 64 12.07 1.03 -10.48
N ASP A 65 13.36 1.40 -10.54
CA ASP A 65 14.24 1.04 -11.65
C ASP A 65 14.39 -0.47 -11.82
N GLN A 66 14.46 -1.22 -10.72
CA GLN A 66 14.77 -2.66 -10.75
C GLN A 66 13.54 -3.57 -10.68
N LEU A 67 12.36 -3.08 -10.28
CA LEU A 67 11.15 -3.91 -10.17
C LEU A 67 9.95 -3.40 -10.99
N TYR A 68 9.88 -2.11 -11.32
CA TYR A 68 8.70 -1.49 -11.94
C TYR A 68 8.93 -0.89 -13.33
N SER A 69 10.18 -0.53 -13.64
CA SER A 69 10.57 0.01 -14.95
C SER A 69 10.25 -0.96 -16.09
N ALA A 70 10.16 -0.43 -17.32
CA ALA A 70 9.93 -1.26 -18.50
C ALA A 70 11.03 -2.33 -18.65
N THR A 71 12.29 -1.96 -18.41
CA THR A 71 13.42 -2.89 -18.43
C THR A 71 13.29 -3.96 -17.35
N ALA A 72 12.89 -3.57 -16.14
CA ALA A 72 12.74 -4.49 -15.01
C ALA A 72 11.73 -5.62 -15.28
N ARG A 73 10.67 -5.35 -16.05
CA ARG A 73 9.64 -6.36 -16.39
C ARG A 73 10.19 -7.54 -17.19
N HIS A 74 11.30 -7.35 -17.89
CA HIS A 74 11.97 -8.40 -18.67
C HIS A 74 13.05 -9.13 -17.86
N THR A 75 13.23 -8.80 -16.58
CA THR A 75 14.22 -9.45 -15.72
C THR A 75 13.81 -10.90 -15.45
N PRO A 76 14.70 -11.89 -15.62
CA PRO A 76 14.41 -13.28 -15.30
C PRO A 76 13.98 -13.48 -13.84
N LEU A 77 13.04 -14.40 -13.57
CA LEU A 77 12.46 -14.62 -12.24
C LEU A 77 13.53 -14.86 -11.15
N ALA A 78 14.55 -15.66 -11.45
CA ALA A 78 15.65 -15.92 -10.51
C ALA A 78 16.47 -14.66 -10.16
N GLN A 79 16.64 -13.74 -11.11
CA GLN A 79 17.31 -12.47 -10.86
C GLN A 79 16.40 -11.50 -10.12
N LYS A 80 15.10 -11.49 -10.46
CA LYS A 80 14.08 -10.70 -9.77
C LYS A 80 13.97 -11.07 -8.29
N ALA A 81 14.00 -12.37 -7.96
CA ALA A 81 14.02 -12.84 -6.58
C ALA A 81 15.21 -12.26 -5.78
N LYS A 82 16.43 -12.31 -6.35
CA LYS A 82 17.62 -11.71 -5.72
C LYS A 82 17.48 -10.20 -5.50
N VAL A 83 16.91 -9.49 -6.47
CA VAL A 83 16.64 -8.05 -6.37
C VAL A 83 15.67 -7.77 -5.22
N ILE A 84 14.59 -8.55 -5.10
CA ILE A 84 13.59 -8.42 -4.03
C ILE A 84 14.24 -8.66 -2.66
N ASP A 85 15.04 -9.71 -2.52
CA ASP A 85 15.74 -10.02 -1.27
C ASP A 85 16.68 -8.89 -0.86
N GLN A 86 17.47 -8.38 -1.80
CA GLN A 86 18.40 -7.28 -1.57
C GLN A 86 17.68 -5.98 -1.19
N LEU A 87 16.64 -5.58 -1.92
CA LEU A 87 15.89 -4.36 -1.65
C LEU A 87 15.14 -4.46 -0.31
N SER A 88 14.56 -5.61 0.00
CA SER A 88 13.91 -5.88 1.28
C SER A 88 14.90 -5.79 2.45
N ALA A 89 16.10 -6.34 2.29
CA ALA A 89 17.16 -6.26 3.30
C ALA A 89 17.63 -4.81 3.51
N ASN A 90 17.84 -4.07 2.42
CA ASN A 90 18.22 -2.66 2.48
C ASN A 90 17.16 -1.82 3.19
N LEU A 91 15.88 -2.07 2.90
CA LEU A 91 14.77 -1.35 3.51
C LEU A 91 14.62 -1.66 5.00
N ARG A 92 14.84 -2.92 5.42
CA ARG A 92 14.91 -3.30 6.84
C ARG A 92 16.06 -2.61 7.58
N SER A 93 17.24 -2.58 6.96
CA SER A 93 18.41 -1.88 7.51
C SER A 93 18.11 -0.39 7.70
N TRP A 94 17.50 0.24 6.70
CA TRP A 94 17.06 1.64 6.77
C TRP A 94 16.08 1.88 7.93
N HIS A 95 15.14 0.96 8.17
CA HIS A 95 14.17 1.08 9.27
C HIS A 95 14.83 0.93 10.65
N THR A 96 15.85 0.09 10.77
CA THR A 96 16.68 0.00 11.97
C THR A 96 17.42 1.32 12.23
N GLU A 97 18.06 1.91 11.21
CA GLU A 97 18.74 3.21 11.33
C GLU A 97 17.77 4.35 11.76
N LEU A 98 16.53 4.34 11.27
CA LEU A 98 15.48 5.28 11.70
C LEU A 98 15.18 5.15 13.21
N GLY A 99 15.18 3.92 13.71
CA GLY A 99 14.97 3.60 15.13
C GLY A 99 16.09 4.13 16.03
N GLU A 100 17.33 4.17 15.53
CA GLU A 100 18.53 4.56 16.27
C GLU A 100 18.69 6.07 16.47
N ILE A 101 17.87 6.91 15.81
CA ILE A 101 17.93 8.36 16.00
C ILE A 101 17.55 8.72 17.44
N ASP A 102 18.50 9.30 18.18
CA ASP A 102 18.31 9.77 19.54
C ASP A 102 17.52 11.09 19.56
N SER A 103 16.28 11.02 20.05
CA SER A 103 15.36 12.16 20.16
C SER A 103 15.26 12.74 21.59
N SER A 104 16.10 12.28 22.53
CA SER A 104 15.99 12.59 23.97
C SER A 104 16.09 14.08 24.31
N HIS A 105 16.76 14.87 23.49
CA HIS A 105 16.99 16.30 23.70
C HIS A 105 16.06 17.22 22.88
N LEU A 106 15.03 16.67 22.22
CA LEU A 106 14.10 17.47 21.42
C LEU A 106 13.17 18.32 22.28
N LYS A 107 12.92 19.56 21.83
CA LYS A 107 11.95 20.47 22.47
C LYS A 107 10.49 20.04 22.29
N HIS A 108 10.20 19.33 21.20
CA HIS A 108 8.85 18.86 20.82
C HIS A 108 8.88 17.38 20.43
N PRO A 109 9.12 16.48 21.40
CA PRO A 109 9.25 15.05 21.12
C PRO A 109 7.97 14.47 20.47
N GLN A 110 6.78 14.97 20.81
CA GLN A 110 5.54 14.48 20.22
C GLN A 110 5.44 14.66 18.69
N VAL A 111 5.98 15.76 18.15
CA VAL A 111 5.98 16.01 16.69
C VAL A 111 6.97 15.08 16.00
N PHE A 112 8.09 14.80 16.65
CA PHE A 112 9.09 13.88 16.13
C PHE A 112 8.56 12.44 16.11
N GLU A 113 7.92 11.98 17.18
CA GLU A 113 7.29 10.66 17.23
C GLU A 113 6.16 10.52 16.19
N LEU A 114 5.37 11.57 15.98
CA LEU A 114 4.38 11.62 14.90
C LEU A 114 5.03 11.44 13.52
N SER A 115 6.17 12.11 13.30
CA SER A 115 6.95 11.95 12.07
C SER A 115 7.46 10.52 11.91
N LYS A 116 8.02 9.90 12.96
CA LYS A 116 8.46 8.48 12.92
C LYS A 116 7.33 7.54 12.50
N LYS A 117 6.12 7.70 13.04
CA LYS A 117 4.95 6.92 12.62
C LYS A 117 4.58 7.10 11.15
N SER A 118 4.78 8.30 10.60
CA SER A 118 4.59 8.56 9.17
C SER A 118 5.63 7.81 8.31
N TRP A 119 6.86 7.69 8.81
CA TRP A 119 7.91 6.89 8.17
C TRP A 119 7.63 5.38 8.25
N ASP A 120 7.02 4.89 9.32
CA ASP A 120 6.57 3.49 9.41
C ASP A 120 5.51 3.15 8.33
N VAL A 121 4.61 4.08 8.04
CA VAL A 121 3.65 3.95 6.94
C VAL A 121 4.37 3.83 5.59
N MET A 122 5.34 4.70 5.32
CA MET A 122 6.13 4.66 4.08
C MET A 122 6.99 3.40 3.96
N TYR A 123 7.55 2.94 5.07
CA TYR A 123 8.30 1.68 5.17
C TYR A 123 7.44 0.51 4.73
N SER A 124 6.30 0.31 5.38
CA SER A 124 5.41 -0.82 5.11
C SER A 124 4.81 -0.74 3.70
N SER A 125 4.50 0.47 3.22
CA SER A 125 4.06 0.70 1.83
C SER A 125 5.13 0.26 0.83
N THR A 126 6.38 0.70 1.03
CA THR A 126 7.49 0.36 0.13
C THR A 126 7.83 -1.13 0.20
N MET A 127 7.79 -1.72 1.40
CA MET A 127 8.02 -3.15 1.61
C MET A 127 6.96 -3.99 0.89
N THR A 128 5.69 -3.59 0.97
CA THR A 128 4.60 -4.26 0.25
C THR A 128 4.81 -4.20 -1.26
N LEU A 129 5.19 -3.03 -1.80
CA LEU A 129 5.54 -2.88 -3.22
C LEU A 129 6.71 -3.78 -3.64
N ILE A 130 7.72 -3.96 -2.79
CA ILE A 130 8.82 -4.89 -3.10
C ILE A 130 8.32 -6.34 -3.11
N LEU A 131 7.59 -6.75 -2.07
CA LEU A 131 7.22 -8.15 -1.85
C LEU A 131 6.06 -8.64 -2.72
N ILE A 132 5.18 -7.75 -3.19
CA ILE A 132 4.11 -8.11 -4.14
C ILE A 132 4.69 -8.53 -5.51
N LYS A 133 5.97 -8.24 -5.76
CA LYS A 133 6.69 -8.67 -6.96
C LYS A 133 7.37 -10.02 -6.81
N ALA A 134 7.37 -10.60 -5.61
CA ALA A 134 7.88 -11.95 -5.41
C ALA A 134 6.94 -12.94 -6.10
N SER A 135 7.51 -13.89 -6.83
CA SER A 135 6.75 -15.04 -7.31
C SER A 135 6.28 -15.84 -6.09
N THR A 136 5.01 -16.22 -6.06
CA THR A 136 4.60 -17.33 -5.21
C THR A 136 5.21 -18.59 -5.81
N THR A 137 5.87 -19.36 -4.95
CA THR A 137 6.41 -20.69 -5.31
C THR A 137 5.31 -21.73 -5.42
N ASP A 138 4.09 -21.41 -4.97
CA ASP A 138 2.93 -22.27 -5.10
C ASP A 138 2.23 -22.04 -6.44
N GLU A 139 1.77 -23.15 -7.02
CA GLU A 139 0.94 -23.22 -8.21
C GLU A 139 -0.42 -22.50 -8.03
N GLU A 140 -0.74 -22.09 -6.80
CA GLU A 140 -1.86 -21.22 -6.45
C GLU A 140 -1.39 -19.75 -6.50
N GLY A 141 -1.94 -18.95 -7.42
CA GLY A 141 -1.55 -17.56 -7.71
C GLY A 141 -1.83 -16.51 -6.62
N GLY A 142 -1.47 -16.82 -5.37
CA GLY A 142 -1.78 -16.04 -4.17
C GLY A 142 -0.78 -14.94 -3.80
N ILE A 143 -0.99 -14.34 -2.63
CA ILE A 143 -0.06 -13.36 -2.04
C ILE A 143 0.89 -14.09 -1.12
N SER A 144 2.20 -13.89 -1.30
CA SER A 144 3.19 -14.51 -0.41
C SER A 144 2.94 -14.11 1.06
N PRO A 145 3.18 -15.00 2.04
CA PRO A 145 2.99 -14.68 3.46
C PRO A 145 3.77 -13.46 3.93
N ALA A 146 4.98 -13.26 3.38
CA ALA A 146 5.80 -12.09 3.67
C ALA A 146 5.16 -10.78 3.14
N CYS A 147 4.61 -10.81 1.92
CA CYS A 147 3.89 -9.67 1.36
C CYS A 147 2.64 -9.35 2.18
N LEU A 148 1.87 -10.36 2.57
CA LEU A 148 0.68 -10.18 3.40
C LEU A 148 1.02 -9.59 4.78
N GLN A 149 2.10 -10.07 5.41
CA GLN A 149 2.56 -9.52 6.69
C GLN A 149 2.95 -8.04 6.56
N ALA A 150 3.68 -7.68 5.50
CA ALA A 150 4.04 -6.28 5.23
C ALA A 150 2.79 -5.42 4.94
N ALA A 151 1.81 -5.95 4.22
CA ALA A 151 0.56 -5.28 3.91
C ALA A 151 -0.28 -5.00 5.17
N ARG A 152 -0.46 -6.01 6.03
CA ARG A 152 -1.12 -5.87 7.34
C ARG A 152 -0.42 -4.84 8.20
N ALA A 153 0.92 -4.91 8.30
CA ALA A 153 1.71 -3.94 9.03
C ALA A 153 1.49 -2.52 8.48
N GLY A 154 1.38 -2.34 7.16
CA GLY A 154 1.07 -1.05 6.55
C GLY A 154 -0.28 -0.47 6.97
N LEU A 155 -1.34 -1.29 6.92
CA LEU A 155 -2.67 -0.86 7.36
C LEU A 155 -2.68 -0.53 8.87
N GLN A 156 -2.03 -1.35 9.69
CA GLN A 156 -1.89 -1.11 11.13
C GLN A 156 -1.08 0.18 11.43
N SER A 157 -0.01 0.44 10.67
CA SER A 157 0.76 1.68 10.76
C SER A 157 -0.10 2.90 10.43
N HIS A 158 -0.98 2.82 9.43
CA HIS A 158 -1.95 3.89 9.15
C HIS A 158 -2.89 4.16 10.33
N LEU A 159 -3.45 3.11 10.94
CA LEU A 159 -4.32 3.24 12.12
C LEU A 159 -3.58 3.87 13.31
N ALA A 160 -2.35 3.41 13.58
CA ALA A 160 -1.51 3.92 14.66
C ALA A 160 -1.02 5.36 14.42
N CYS A 161 -0.74 5.71 13.16
CA CYS A 161 -0.36 7.06 12.77
C CYS A 161 -1.57 8.00 12.91
N PHE A 162 -2.71 7.66 12.31
CA PHE A 162 -3.91 8.48 12.35
C PHE A 162 -4.44 8.71 13.76
N SER A 163 -4.39 7.70 14.64
CA SER A 163 -4.79 7.89 16.05
C SER A 163 -3.96 8.95 16.77
N SER A 164 -2.72 9.20 16.35
CA SER A 164 -1.86 10.24 16.90
C SER A 164 -2.25 11.64 16.42
N TYR A 165 -2.99 11.75 15.31
CA TYR A 165 -3.60 13.00 14.85
C TYR A 165 -4.96 13.28 15.51
N LYS A 166 -5.51 12.32 16.27
CA LYS A 166 -6.80 12.46 16.99
C LYS A 166 -6.70 13.08 18.37
N THR A 167 -5.52 13.54 18.81
CA THR A 167 -5.28 13.86 20.22
C THR A 167 -6.15 15.04 20.68
N ALA A 168 -7.20 14.71 21.43
CA ALA A 168 -8.08 15.65 22.14
C ALA A 168 -7.31 16.50 23.17
N ASP A 169 -6.14 16.04 23.63
CA ASP A 169 -5.33 16.66 24.68
C ASP A 169 -4.30 17.69 24.17
N SER A 170 -4.20 17.89 22.85
CA SER A 170 -3.35 18.93 22.24
C SER A 170 -4.06 19.63 21.08
N PRO A 171 -5.21 20.29 21.33
CA PRO A 171 -5.95 20.99 20.29
C PRO A 171 -5.05 22.03 19.61
N GLY A 172 -4.84 21.88 18.30
CA GLY A 172 -4.15 22.85 17.46
C GLY A 172 -2.69 22.54 17.10
N LEU A 173 -2.10 21.41 17.53
CA LEU A 173 -0.74 21.05 17.09
C LEU A 173 -0.73 20.40 15.70
N VAL A 174 -1.66 19.46 15.47
CA VAL A 174 -1.92 18.82 14.17
C VAL A 174 -3.40 18.41 14.06
N SER A 175 -3.90 18.28 12.84
CA SER A 175 -5.31 17.97 12.51
C SER A 175 -5.43 16.67 11.70
N GLU A 176 -6.62 16.06 11.71
CA GLU A 176 -6.92 14.90 10.87
C GLU A 176 -6.71 15.19 9.35
N GLY A 177 -6.92 16.44 8.92
CA GLY A 177 -6.65 16.85 7.53
C GLY A 177 -5.16 16.89 7.16
N GLU A 178 -4.28 17.14 8.14
CA GLU A 178 -2.83 17.08 7.93
C GLU A 178 -2.34 15.65 7.77
N TYR A 179 -2.96 14.67 8.45
CA TYR A 179 -2.68 13.26 8.17
C TYR A 179 -2.95 12.93 6.69
N ALA A 180 -4.08 13.37 6.15
CA ALA A 180 -4.42 13.13 4.75
C ALA A 180 -3.41 13.78 3.79
N SER A 181 -3.01 15.02 4.10
CA SER A 181 -2.11 15.80 3.25
C SER A 181 -0.66 15.29 3.27
N TRP A 182 -0.17 14.84 4.43
CA TRP A 182 1.25 14.50 4.62
C TRP A 182 1.54 13.00 4.57
N VAL A 183 0.61 12.16 5.02
CA VAL A 183 0.82 10.71 5.18
C VAL A 183 0.09 9.95 4.09
N LEU A 184 -1.22 10.16 3.99
CA LEU A 184 -2.06 9.39 3.05
C LEU A 184 -1.66 9.63 1.59
N HIS A 185 -1.27 10.86 1.25
CA HIS A 185 -0.80 11.20 -0.10
C HIS A 185 0.51 10.48 -0.49
N GLN A 186 1.32 10.05 0.49
CA GLN A 186 2.64 9.44 0.27
C GLN A 186 2.62 7.90 0.43
N SER A 187 1.45 7.32 0.67
CA SER A 187 1.24 5.87 0.82
C SER A 187 0.69 5.23 -0.46
N SER A 188 1.00 3.94 -0.67
CA SER A 188 0.40 3.15 -1.76
C SER A 188 -0.93 2.53 -1.32
N LEU A 189 -1.82 2.25 -2.27
CA LEU A 189 -3.01 1.45 -2.04
C LEU A 189 -2.72 -0.07 -2.02
N SER A 190 -1.52 -0.48 -2.45
CA SER A 190 -1.08 -1.88 -2.52
C SER A 190 -1.30 -2.69 -1.23
N PRO A 191 -1.03 -2.17 -0.01
CA PRO A 191 -1.32 -2.88 1.24
C PRO A 191 -2.81 -3.22 1.40
N PHE A 192 -3.70 -2.28 1.06
CA PHE A 192 -5.14 -2.50 1.17
C PHE A 192 -5.62 -3.57 0.18
N ILE A 193 -5.15 -3.49 -1.07
CA ILE A 193 -5.47 -4.48 -2.11
C ILE A 193 -4.95 -5.85 -1.72
N ALA A 194 -3.71 -5.95 -1.23
CA ALA A 194 -3.14 -7.22 -0.81
C ALA A 194 -3.93 -7.88 0.34
N VAL A 195 -4.32 -7.11 1.34
CA VAL A 195 -5.15 -7.63 2.44
C VAL A 195 -6.53 -8.03 1.93
N PHE A 196 -7.18 -7.22 1.07
CA PHE A 196 -8.46 -7.55 0.45
C PHE A 196 -8.43 -8.88 -0.32
N LEU A 197 -7.41 -9.09 -1.17
CA LEU A 197 -7.26 -10.31 -1.95
C LEU A 197 -7.07 -11.53 -1.04
N HIS A 198 -6.30 -11.40 0.05
CA HIS A 198 -6.19 -12.45 1.04
C HIS A 198 -7.51 -12.71 1.78
N THR A 199 -8.25 -11.65 2.15
CA THR A 199 -9.58 -11.77 2.79
C THR A 199 -10.52 -12.65 1.99
N ILE A 200 -10.61 -12.41 0.67
CA ILE A 200 -11.50 -13.20 -0.20
C ILE A 200 -10.96 -14.59 -0.48
N ALA A 201 -9.64 -14.79 -0.56
CA ALA A 201 -9.05 -16.10 -0.80
C ALA A 201 -9.17 -17.02 0.43
N ALA A 202 -8.85 -16.50 1.62
CA ALA A 202 -8.76 -17.27 2.86
C ALA A 202 -10.00 -17.18 3.76
N ASN A 203 -11.03 -16.42 3.35
CA ASN A 203 -12.21 -16.10 4.17
C ASN A 203 -11.86 -15.49 5.54
N SER A 204 -10.86 -14.60 5.56
CA SER A 204 -10.28 -14.07 6.80
C SER A 204 -11.13 -12.94 7.38
N ILE A 205 -11.87 -13.24 8.45
CA ILE A 205 -12.66 -12.25 9.20
C ILE A 205 -11.77 -11.20 9.86
N GLU A 206 -10.58 -11.59 10.32
CA GLU A 206 -9.61 -10.67 10.92
C GLU A 206 -9.14 -9.61 9.92
N ASP A 207 -8.78 -10.05 8.71
CA ASP A 207 -8.36 -9.11 7.65
C ASP A 207 -9.52 -8.24 7.17
N LEU A 208 -10.74 -8.78 7.12
CA LEU A 208 -11.93 -7.98 6.84
C LEU A 208 -12.10 -6.86 7.87
N GLY A 209 -11.97 -7.16 9.16
CA GLY A 209 -12.02 -6.16 10.23
C GLY A 209 -10.94 -5.09 10.08
N LEU A 210 -9.73 -5.47 9.68
CA LEU A 210 -8.65 -4.52 9.41
C LEU A 210 -8.97 -3.58 8.24
N LEU A 211 -9.61 -4.08 7.17
CA LEU A 211 -10.05 -3.25 6.05
C LEU A 211 -11.13 -2.25 6.49
N ASP A 212 -12.10 -2.69 7.31
CA ASP A 212 -13.16 -1.84 7.85
C ASP A 212 -12.63 -0.71 8.74
N ASP A 213 -11.65 -1.02 9.59
CA ASP A 213 -10.99 -0.02 10.45
C ASP A 213 -10.31 1.06 9.61
N VAL A 214 -9.64 0.68 8.52
CA VAL A 214 -9.00 1.62 7.59
C VAL A 214 -10.05 2.44 6.85
N VAL A 215 -11.15 1.84 6.40
CA VAL A 215 -12.27 2.57 5.76
C VAL A 215 -12.85 3.62 6.71
N THR A 216 -12.96 3.32 8.01
CA THR A 216 -13.42 4.27 9.04
C THR A 216 -12.45 5.45 9.24
N VAL A 217 -11.15 5.25 8.97
CA VAL A 217 -10.17 6.34 8.92
C VAL A 217 -10.37 7.18 7.66
N LEU A 218 -10.49 6.54 6.50
CA LEU A 218 -10.69 7.21 5.21
C LEU A 218 -11.98 8.04 5.17
N GLU A 219 -13.06 7.56 5.78
CA GLU A 219 -14.32 8.28 5.89
C GLU A 219 -14.15 9.64 6.55
N ARG A 220 -13.41 9.69 7.66
CA ARG A 220 -13.17 10.94 8.42
C ARG A 220 -12.43 12.00 7.62
N VAL A 221 -11.49 11.56 6.78
CA VAL A 221 -10.69 12.47 5.96
C VAL A 221 -11.24 12.64 4.54
N SER A 222 -12.38 12.02 4.21
CA SER A 222 -12.98 12.07 2.88
C SER A 222 -13.34 13.50 2.44
N GLY A 223 -13.67 14.39 3.39
CA GLY A 223 -13.98 15.79 3.13
C GLY A 223 -12.78 16.70 2.88
N VAL A 224 -11.54 16.19 3.01
CA VAL A 224 -10.32 17.01 2.86
C VAL A 224 -10.04 17.35 1.40
N SER A 225 -10.27 16.41 0.48
CA SER A 225 -10.08 16.61 -0.96
C SER A 225 -10.87 15.59 -1.77
N ASN A 226 -11.10 15.86 -3.07
CA ASN A 226 -11.73 14.90 -3.98
C ASN A 226 -10.98 13.56 -4.02
N ALA A 227 -9.64 13.59 -4.02
CA ALA A 227 -8.83 12.38 -4.00
C ALA A 227 -9.05 11.54 -2.72
N CYS A 228 -9.20 12.18 -1.56
CA CYS A 228 -9.53 11.46 -0.32
C CYS A 228 -10.94 10.87 -0.37
N GLN A 229 -11.90 11.61 -0.94
CA GLN A 229 -13.26 11.11 -1.14
C GLN A 229 -13.29 9.89 -2.07
N ASP A 230 -12.56 9.93 -3.17
CA ASP A 230 -12.49 8.84 -4.13
C ASP A 230 -11.80 7.62 -3.53
N LEU A 231 -10.68 7.80 -2.82
CA LEU A 231 -10.01 6.73 -2.09
C LEU A 231 -10.94 6.06 -1.06
N PHE A 232 -11.73 6.83 -0.33
CA PHE A 232 -12.74 6.30 0.58
C PHE A 232 -13.79 5.46 -0.15
N LYS A 233 -14.32 5.93 -1.28
CA LYS A 233 -15.31 5.19 -2.08
C LYS A 233 -14.75 3.87 -2.60
N VAL A 234 -13.52 3.89 -3.11
CA VAL A 234 -12.84 2.69 -3.62
C VAL A 234 -12.65 1.67 -2.51
N CYS A 235 -12.01 2.07 -1.39
CA CYS A 235 -11.74 1.16 -0.28
C CYS A 235 -13.00 0.63 0.40
N SER A 236 -14.04 1.46 0.56
CA SER A 236 -15.33 1.03 1.13
C SER A 236 -16.04 0.03 0.22
N THR A 237 -15.94 0.19 -1.10
CA THR A 237 -16.48 -0.77 -2.07
C THR A 237 -15.77 -2.12 -1.96
N PHE A 238 -14.43 -2.12 -1.90
CA PHE A 238 -13.65 -3.33 -1.66
C PHE A 238 -14.00 -4.02 -0.33
N ALA A 239 -14.08 -3.28 0.78
CA ALA A 239 -14.44 -3.86 2.08
C ALA A 239 -15.85 -4.47 2.07
N ARG A 240 -16.83 -3.79 1.45
CA ARG A 240 -18.20 -4.30 1.29
C ARG A 240 -18.24 -5.57 0.43
N LEU A 241 -17.50 -5.60 -0.68
CA LEU A 241 -17.39 -6.77 -1.53
C LEU A 241 -16.75 -7.94 -0.77
N GLY A 242 -15.66 -7.68 -0.06
CA GLY A 242 -14.97 -8.67 0.77
C GLY A 242 -15.91 -9.28 1.79
N ARG A 243 -16.69 -8.45 2.50
CA ARG A 243 -17.71 -8.91 3.45
C ARG A 243 -18.74 -9.83 2.80
N ALA A 244 -19.34 -9.40 1.69
CA ALA A 244 -20.37 -10.18 1.00
C ALA A 244 -19.84 -11.55 0.55
N LEU A 245 -18.62 -11.62 0.02
CA LEU A 245 -17.99 -12.87 -0.42
C LEU A 245 -17.68 -13.81 0.75
N VAL A 246 -17.15 -13.28 1.85
CA VAL A 246 -16.87 -14.05 3.06
C VAL A 246 -18.18 -14.60 3.66
N GLU A 247 -19.23 -13.77 3.77
CA GLU A 247 -20.53 -14.17 4.29
C GLU A 247 -21.23 -15.24 3.42
N ALA A 248 -21.17 -15.09 2.09
CA ALA A 248 -21.73 -16.06 1.16
C ALA A 248 -21.06 -17.43 1.30
N ARG A 249 -19.73 -17.46 1.42
CA ARG A 249 -18.97 -18.71 1.59
C ARG A 249 -19.22 -19.37 2.95
N LEU A 250 -19.25 -18.58 4.03
CA LEU A 250 -19.60 -19.08 5.37
C LEU A 250 -21.03 -19.66 5.42
N SER A 251 -21.97 -19.08 4.67
CA SER A 251 -23.34 -19.57 4.57
C SER A 251 -23.43 -20.85 3.72
N SER A 252 -22.59 -20.97 2.68
CA SER A 252 -22.55 -22.14 1.79
C SER A 252 -21.91 -23.39 2.42
N SER A 253 -21.06 -23.24 3.45
CA SER A 253 -20.51 -24.38 4.22
C SER A 253 -21.58 -25.17 5.01
N GLY A 254 -22.84 -24.74 5.02
CA GLY A 254 -23.99 -25.50 5.54
C GLY A 254 -24.86 -26.19 4.48
N SER A 255 -24.63 -25.96 3.19
CA SER A 255 -25.38 -26.60 2.09
C SER A 255 -24.55 -26.59 0.81
N HIS A 256 -24.03 -27.76 0.43
CA HIS A 256 -23.07 -27.98 -0.67
C HIS A 256 -23.53 -27.46 -2.05
N ASN A 257 -24.80 -27.08 -2.23
CA ASN A 257 -25.35 -26.65 -3.51
C ASN A 257 -25.27 -25.13 -3.76
N GLN A 258 -24.94 -24.29 -2.77
CA GLN A 258 -24.92 -22.82 -2.94
C GLN A 258 -23.54 -22.25 -3.33
N ALA A 259 -22.46 -22.97 -3.08
CA ALA A 259 -21.11 -22.55 -3.47
C ALA A 259 -20.88 -22.72 -4.98
N GLU A 260 -21.43 -23.77 -5.58
CA GLU A 260 -21.44 -23.99 -7.03
C GLU A 260 -22.27 -22.92 -7.75
N ASP A 261 -23.43 -22.54 -7.22
CA ASP A 261 -24.25 -21.46 -7.78
C ASP A 261 -23.52 -20.10 -7.73
N ALA A 262 -22.81 -19.78 -6.63
CA ALA A 262 -22.09 -18.51 -6.50
C ALA A 262 -20.86 -18.39 -7.41
N LEU A 263 -20.21 -19.52 -7.73
CA LEU A 263 -19.09 -19.57 -8.68
C LEU A 263 -19.58 -19.64 -10.14
N GLN A 264 -20.70 -20.31 -10.42
CA GLN A 264 -21.36 -20.28 -11.74
C GLN A 264 -21.94 -18.91 -12.07
N LEU A 265 -22.42 -18.16 -11.07
CA LEU A 265 -22.90 -16.78 -11.21
C LEU A 265 -21.82 -15.79 -11.70
N LEU A 266 -20.54 -16.10 -11.57
CA LEU A 266 -19.43 -15.29 -12.08
C LEU A 266 -18.93 -15.74 -13.47
N ASN A 267 -19.27 -16.96 -13.89
CA ASN A 267 -18.93 -17.53 -15.21
C ASN A 267 -20.03 -17.35 -16.27
N ASP A 268 -21.21 -16.87 -15.89
CA ASP A 268 -22.29 -16.53 -16.82
C ASP A 268 -21.93 -15.22 -17.56
N PRO A 269 -22.12 -15.08 -18.90
CA PRO A 269 -21.74 -13.86 -19.63
C PRO A 269 -22.53 -12.62 -19.22
N ASN A 270 -23.50 -12.75 -18.31
CA ASN A 270 -24.24 -11.65 -17.73
C ASN A 270 -24.67 -11.94 -16.27
N PRO A 271 -23.79 -11.76 -15.28
CA PRO A 271 -24.07 -11.95 -13.84
C PRO A 271 -25.13 -10.98 -13.29
N ALA A 272 -25.52 -9.98 -14.08
CA ALA A 272 -26.05 -8.73 -13.58
C ALA A 272 -27.53 -8.77 -13.17
N SER A 273 -28.28 -9.76 -13.64
CA SER A 273 -29.75 -9.73 -13.56
C SER A 273 -30.37 -10.39 -12.33
N GLN A 274 -29.64 -11.19 -11.54
CA GLN A 274 -30.23 -11.88 -10.38
C GLN A 274 -29.92 -11.22 -9.02
N PHE A 275 -28.85 -10.42 -8.90
CA PHE A 275 -28.53 -9.66 -7.68
C PHE A 275 -28.79 -8.16 -7.79
N GLY A 276 -29.38 -7.68 -8.90
CA GLY A 276 -29.51 -6.25 -9.18
C GLY A 276 -28.16 -5.54 -9.28
N LEU A 277 -27.12 -6.27 -9.69
CA LEU A 277 -25.74 -5.82 -9.74
C LEU A 277 -25.36 -5.61 -11.20
N GLU A 278 -25.71 -4.45 -11.77
CA GLU A 278 -25.27 -4.07 -13.12
C GLU A 278 -23.75 -4.24 -13.21
N THR A 279 -23.27 -5.11 -14.13
CA THR A 279 -21.90 -5.37 -14.65
C THR A 279 -20.68 -5.07 -13.75
N PHE A 280 -19.54 -5.75 -13.93
CA PHE A 280 -18.30 -5.41 -13.23
C PHE A 280 -17.95 -3.90 -13.37
N GLU A 281 -18.31 -3.26 -14.49
CA GLU A 281 -18.26 -1.80 -14.68
C GLU A 281 -19.33 -1.00 -13.91
N GLY A 282 -20.51 -1.56 -13.64
CA GLY A 282 -21.57 -0.94 -12.83
C GLY A 282 -21.37 -1.11 -11.31
N LEU A 283 -20.68 -2.18 -10.87
CA LEU A 283 -20.33 -2.41 -9.46
C LEU A 283 -19.22 -1.49 -8.96
N PHE A 284 -18.22 -1.24 -9.82
CA PHE A 284 -17.08 -0.37 -9.52
C PHE A 284 -17.25 1.05 -10.07
N GLY A 285 -18.24 1.28 -10.92
CA GLY A 285 -18.43 2.54 -11.63
C GLY A 285 -17.44 2.68 -12.80
N ALA A 286 -17.92 3.19 -13.94
CA ALA A 286 -17.05 3.53 -15.06
C ALA A 286 -15.95 4.50 -14.58
N GLY A 287 -14.69 4.05 -14.58
CA GLY A 287 -13.52 4.86 -14.18
C GLY A 287 -12.78 4.42 -12.90
N MET A 288 -13.19 3.38 -12.18
CA MET A 288 -12.47 2.95 -10.96
C MET A 288 -11.03 2.50 -11.19
N LEU A 289 -10.76 1.82 -12.32
CA LEU A 289 -9.39 1.49 -12.75
C LEU A 289 -8.58 2.73 -13.17
N GLU A 290 -9.25 3.83 -13.57
CA GLU A 290 -8.58 5.11 -13.87
C GLU A 290 -8.13 5.83 -12.59
N GLN A 291 -8.69 5.47 -11.44
CA GLN A 291 -8.31 6.00 -10.12
C GLN A 291 -7.14 5.24 -9.50
N LEU A 292 -6.91 3.99 -9.91
CA LEU A 292 -5.70 3.25 -9.59
C LEU A 292 -4.55 3.78 -10.44
N THR A 293 -3.34 3.79 -9.89
CA THR A 293 -2.17 4.03 -10.74
C THR A 293 -2.12 2.94 -11.81
N ASN A 294 -1.58 3.24 -13.01
CA ASN A 294 -1.47 2.26 -14.10
C ASN A 294 -0.87 0.93 -13.64
N HIS A 295 -0.01 0.97 -12.62
CA HIS A 295 0.58 -0.20 -12.01
C HIS A 295 -0.36 -0.96 -11.06
N GLU A 296 -1.05 -0.27 -10.15
CA GLU A 296 -2.03 -0.89 -9.25
C GLU A 296 -3.19 -1.48 -10.05
N ALA A 297 -3.65 -0.80 -11.11
CA ALA A 297 -4.63 -1.32 -12.06
C ALA A 297 -4.14 -2.61 -12.73
N TYR A 298 -2.92 -2.60 -13.28
CA TYR A 298 -2.34 -3.77 -13.95
C TYR A 298 -2.11 -4.95 -12.98
N SER A 299 -1.61 -4.68 -11.77
CA SER A 299 -1.39 -5.73 -10.77
C SER A 299 -2.71 -6.29 -10.27
N PHE A 300 -3.72 -5.45 -10.07
CA PHE A 300 -5.06 -5.87 -9.69
C PHE A 300 -5.72 -6.71 -10.79
N SER A 301 -5.68 -6.27 -12.04
CA SER A 301 -6.20 -7.03 -13.18
C SER A 301 -5.49 -8.37 -13.33
N ALA A 302 -4.16 -8.42 -13.28
CA ALA A 302 -3.40 -9.67 -13.37
C ALA A 302 -3.73 -10.66 -12.24
N MET A 303 -3.92 -10.16 -11.01
CA MET A 303 -4.32 -11.01 -9.88
C MET A 303 -5.76 -11.50 -10.01
N MET A 304 -6.68 -10.66 -10.50
CA MET A 304 -8.07 -11.05 -10.76
C MET A 304 -8.19 -12.05 -11.91
N ASP A 305 -7.41 -11.88 -12.99
CA ASP A 305 -7.36 -12.81 -14.13
C ASP A 305 -6.81 -14.18 -13.69
N THR A 306 -5.79 -14.19 -12.83
CA THR A 306 -5.24 -15.44 -12.27
C THR A 306 -6.28 -16.13 -11.39
N TRP A 307 -6.94 -15.36 -10.52
CA TRP A 307 -8.01 -15.87 -9.64
C TRP A 307 -9.24 -16.39 -10.40
N ALA A 308 -9.67 -15.71 -11.47
CA ALA A 308 -10.82 -16.13 -12.29
C ALA A 308 -10.53 -17.43 -13.07
N ASN A 309 -9.29 -17.62 -13.52
CA ASN A 309 -8.89 -18.81 -14.28
C ASN A 309 -8.57 -20.01 -13.37
N ASP A 310 -8.02 -19.81 -12.16
CA ASP A 310 -7.79 -20.88 -11.18
C ASP A 310 -9.12 -21.52 -10.71
N GLY A 311 -10.23 -20.80 -10.80
CA GLY A 311 -11.57 -21.35 -10.54
C GLY A 311 -12.14 -22.22 -11.66
N ALA A 312 -11.57 -22.18 -12.86
CA ALA A 312 -12.01 -22.94 -14.03
C ALA A 312 -11.21 -24.25 -14.22
N ASP A 313 -9.91 -24.25 -13.91
CA ASP A 313 -9.03 -25.41 -14.11
C ASP A 313 -9.24 -26.53 -13.08
N ALA A 314 -9.96 -26.28 -11.98
CA ALA A 314 -10.31 -27.30 -10.98
C ALA A 314 -11.48 -28.22 -11.40
N LEU A 315 -12.05 -28.05 -12.61
CA LEU A 315 -13.23 -28.78 -13.09
C LEU A 315 -13.00 -29.70 -14.30
N ASP A 316 -11.78 -29.78 -14.85
CA ASP A 316 -11.49 -30.59 -16.05
C ASP A 316 -10.66 -31.86 -15.80
N GLU A 317 -10.38 -32.23 -14.54
CA GLU A 317 -9.81 -33.54 -14.18
C GLU A 317 -10.70 -34.32 -13.18
N VAL A 318 -11.91 -34.72 -13.59
CA VAL A 318 -12.61 -35.92 -13.09
C VAL A 318 -13.41 -36.60 -14.20
#